data_AF-A0A397EMH7-F1
#
_entry.id   AF-A0A397EMH7-F1
#
_cell.length_a   1.000
_cell.length_b   1.000
_cell.length_c   1.000
_cell.angle_alpha   90.00
_cell.angle_beta   90.00
_cell.angle_gamma   90.00
#
_symmetry.space_group_name_H-M   'P 1'
#
loop_
_entity.id
_entity.type
_entity.pdbx_description
1 polymer ?
#
loop_
_entity_poly.entity_id
_entity_poly.type
_entity_poly.pdbx_seq_one_letter_code
_entity_poly.pdbx_strand_id
1 'polypeptide(L)'
;MHYPDVRIRSTLAGPWVQTSLLVSSVERFEDAHGATLDAAYRLNHGLTDVAINWAGGLHHAKKSEASGFCYINDIVLGILELLKYHPRVLYIDIDVHHGDGVEEAFYVTDRVMTVSFHK
;
A
#
# COMPACT_ATOMS: atom_id res chain seq x y z
N MET A 1 20.84 26.29 -10.41
CA MET A 1 19.63 25.74 -11.07
C MET A 1 18.88 24.95 -10.01
N HIS A 2 17.81 25.53 -9.48
CA HIS A 2 16.96 24.90 -8.47
C HIS A 2 15.82 24.23 -9.24
N TYR A 3 15.77 22.90 -9.23
CA TYR A 3 14.60 22.19 -9.78
C TYR A 3 13.42 22.45 -8.84
N PRO A 4 12.23 22.80 -9.35
CA PRO A 4 11.06 22.91 -8.50
C PRO A 4 10.73 21.54 -7.91
N ASP A 5 10.43 21.50 -6.61
CA ASP A 5 9.79 20.37 -5.95
C ASP A 5 8.49 20.04 -6.71
N VAL A 6 8.52 18.98 -7.51
CA VAL A 6 7.29 18.40 -8.08
C VAL A 6 6.66 17.55 -6.99
N ARG A 7 5.96 18.20 -6.05
CA ARG A 7 5.06 17.48 -5.15
C ARG A 7 3.93 16.93 -6.01
N ILE A 8 3.87 15.60 -6.14
CA ILE A 8 2.65 14.93 -6.61
C ILE A 8 1.61 15.08 -5.49
N ARG A 9 1.00 16.27 -5.39
CA ARG A 9 -0.28 16.38 -4.69
C ARG A 9 -1.28 15.69 -5.60
N SER A 10 -1.78 14.52 -5.19
CA SER A 10 -2.89 13.89 -5.89
C SER A 10 -4.07 14.86 -5.90
N THR A 11 -4.28 15.54 -7.02
CA THR A 11 -5.48 16.35 -7.29
C THR A 11 -6.54 15.52 -8.01
N LEU A 12 -6.50 14.20 -7.89
CA LEU A 12 -7.61 13.36 -8.33
C LEU A 12 -8.82 13.73 -7.47
N ALA A 13 -9.87 14.18 -8.14
CA ALA A 13 -11.02 14.90 -7.59
C ALA A 13 -11.97 14.00 -6.78
N GLY A 14 -11.46 13.33 -5.75
CA GLY A 14 -12.23 12.47 -4.85
C GLY A 14 -11.60 12.42 -3.45
N PRO A 15 -12.36 11.99 -2.44
CA PRO A 15 -11.96 12.06 -1.03
C PRO A 15 -10.90 11.01 -0.64
N TRP A 16 -10.28 10.30 -1.59
CA TRP A 16 -9.41 9.16 -1.39
C TRP A 16 -7.94 9.55 -1.55
N VAL A 17 -7.09 9.20 -0.59
CA VAL A 17 -5.65 9.19 -0.83
C VAL A 17 -5.37 8.00 -1.72
N GLN A 18 -4.96 8.26 -2.96
CA GLN A 18 -4.60 7.21 -3.90
C GLN A 18 -3.28 6.59 -3.45
N THR A 19 -3.33 5.40 -2.85
CA THR A 19 -2.17 4.53 -2.72
C THR A 19 -2.13 3.58 -3.90
N SER A 20 -2.07 4.14 -5.12
CA SER A 20 -1.62 3.37 -6.27
C SER A 20 -0.12 3.20 -6.12
N LEU A 21 0.28 2.03 -5.64
CA LEU A 21 1.63 1.65 -5.28
C LEU A 21 2.17 2.38 -4.04
N LEU A 22 2.54 1.61 -3.02
CA LEU A 22 3.72 1.94 -2.26
C LEU A 22 4.89 2.05 -3.27
N VAL A 23 5.20 3.27 -3.74
CA VAL A 23 6.44 3.66 -4.47
C VAL A 23 7.05 4.90 -3.78
N SER A 24 8.35 4.94 -3.32
CA SER A 24 9.37 5.85 -2.65
C SER A 24 10.68 5.66 -3.33
N SER A 25 11.41 6.77 -3.40
CA SER A 25 12.77 6.89 -2.85
C SER A 25 13.39 5.53 -2.53
N VAL A 26 14.19 5.10 -3.49
CA VAL A 26 14.90 3.82 -3.56
C VAL A 26 15.78 3.67 -2.31
N GLU A 27 15.27 2.99 -1.29
CA GLU A 27 16.09 2.48 -0.20
C GLU A 27 15.86 0.97 -0.10
N ARG A 28 16.96 0.22 -0.08
CA ARG A 28 16.96 -1.25 -0.09
C ARG A 28 16.71 -1.73 1.34
N PHE A 29 15.53 -2.24 1.59
CA PHE A 29 15.19 -2.86 2.86
C PHE A 29 15.54 -4.36 2.85
N GLU A 30 16.11 -4.87 3.95
CA GLU A 30 16.56 -6.26 4.07
C GLU A 30 15.41 -7.26 4.34
N ASP A 31 14.27 -6.78 4.85
CA ASP A 31 13.06 -7.56 5.12
C ASP A 31 11.86 -6.94 4.38
N ALA A 32 11.21 -7.73 3.53
CA ALA A 32 10.08 -7.32 2.70
C ALA A 32 8.89 -6.77 3.52
N HIS A 33 8.58 -7.34 4.69
CA HIS A 33 7.40 -6.93 5.46
C HIS A 33 7.70 -5.67 6.27
N GLY A 34 8.88 -5.61 6.89
CA GLY A 34 9.37 -4.44 7.61
C GLY A 34 9.51 -3.21 6.72
N ALA A 35 9.93 -3.43 5.47
CA ALA A 35 10.00 -2.39 4.45
C ALA A 35 8.66 -1.70 4.17
N THR A 36 7.57 -2.48 4.05
CA THR A 36 6.22 -1.95 3.80
C THR A 36 5.72 -1.12 4.99
N LEU A 37 6.04 -1.52 6.22
CA LEU A 37 5.72 -0.75 7.42
C LEU A 37 6.52 0.55 7.52
N ASP A 38 7.84 0.52 7.28
CA ASP A 38 8.68 1.73 7.28
C ASP A 38 8.26 2.70 6.17
N ALA A 39 7.93 2.16 5.00
CA ALA A 39 7.37 2.90 3.87
C ALA A 39 6.07 3.64 4.27
N ALA A 40 5.11 2.95 4.88
CA ALA A 40 3.88 3.56 5.39
C ALA A 40 4.14 4.61 6.49
N TYR A 41 5.08 4.32 7.40
CA TYR A 41 5.49 5.27 8.44
C TYR A 41 6.04 6.57 7.83
N ARG A 42 6.94 6.48 6.84
CA ARG A 42 7.53 7.64 6.18
C ARG A 42 6.49 8.50 5.45
N LEU A 43 5.48 7.87 4.84
CA LEU A 43 4.33 8.57 4.24
C LEU A 43 3.53 9.33 5.30
N ASN A 44 3.15 8.65 6.39
CA ASN A 44 2.38 9.25 7.48
C ASN A 44 3.06 10.47 8.10
N HIS A 45 4.40 10.46 8.16
CA HIS A 45 5.19 11.54 8.76
C HIS A 45 5.64 12.60 7.75
N GLY A 46 5.20 12.52 6.50
CA GLY A 46 5.58 13.47 5.44
C GLY A 46 7.08 13.50 5.15
N LEU A 47 7.80 12.41 5.46
CA LEU A 47 9.23 12.27 5.18
C LEU A 47 9.50 11.96 3.71
N THR A 48 8.48 11.49 3.00
CA THR A 48 8.52 11.18 1.58
C THR A 48 7.11 11.31 1.01
N ASP A 49 6.97 11.71 -0.25
CA ASP A 49 5.66 11.77 -0.94
C ASP A 49 5.23 10.39 -1.49
N VAL A 50 6.21 9.51 -1.65
CA VAL A 50 6.22 8.26 -2.44
C VAL A 50 7.05 7.28 -1.53
N ALA A 51 6.64 6.01 -1.22
CA ALA A 51 7.26 4.81 -0.51
C ALA A 51 7.41 3.38 -1.24
N ILE A 52 8.54 2.84 -1.84
CA ILE A 52 8.69 1.72 -2.83
C ILE A 52 9.27 0.56 -2.07
N ASN A 53 8.57 -0.57 -2.16
CA ASN A 53 9.10 -1.85 -1.75
C ASN A 53 8.82 -2.92 -2.81
N TRP A 54 9.81 -3.23 -3.64
CA TRP A 54 9.70 -4.29 -4.66
C TRP A 54 9.66 -5.70 -4.08
N ALA A 55 10.07 -5.88 -2.82
CA ALA A 55 10.08 -7.19 -2.17
C ALA A 55 8.74 -7.54 -1.51
N GLY A 56 7.86 -6.55 -1.30
CA GLY A 56 6.53 -6.71 -0.74
C GLY A 56 5.47 -7.05 -1.79
N GLY A 57 4.21 -6.76 -1.47
CA GLY A 57 3.10 -6.98 -2.39
C GLY A 57 2.47 -8.38 -2.31
N LEU A 58 2.65 -9.08 -1.18
CA LEU A 58 2.22 -10.47 -1.00
C LEU A 58 0.73 -10.52 -0.63
N HIS A 59 -0.12 -10.33 -1.65
CA HIS A 59 -1.55 -10.03 -1.50
C HIS A 59 -2.48 -11.21 -1.17
N HIS A 60 -2.02 -12.46 -1.25
CA HIS A 60 -2.86 -13.65 -1.03
C HIS A 60 -2.92 -14.11 0.44
N ALA A 61 -1.98 -13.67 1.28
CA ALA A 61 -1.93 -14.14 2.67
C ALA A 61 -3.21 -13.73 3.42
N LYS A 62 -3.78 -14.69 4.16
CA LYS A 62 -5.01 -14.52 4.93
C LYS A 62 -4.71 -14.28 6.40
N LYS A 63 -5.74 -13.94 7.18
CA LYS A 63 -5.60 -13.68 8.63
C LYS A 63 -5.05 -14.89 9.41
N SER A 64 -5.37 -16.11 8.98
CA SER A 64 -5.06 -17.33 9.73
C SER A 64 -4.53 -18.47 8.88
N GLU A 65 -4.17 -18.19 7.62
CA GLU A 65 -3.57 -19.18 6.72
C GLU A 65 -2.69 -18.51 5.65
N ALA A 66 -1.68 -19.25 5.19
CA ALA A 66 -0.88 -18.88 4.03
C ALA A 66 -1.61 -19.32 2.75
N SER A 67 -1.50 -18.53 1.69
CA SER A 67 -2.10 -18.81 0.38
C SER A 67 -1.27 -18.19 -0.74
N GLY A 68 -1.25 -18.79 -1.93
CA GLY A 68 -0.59 -18.22 -3.12
C GLY A 68 0.86 -17.79 -2.91
N PHE A 69 1.66 -18.60 -2.20
CA PHE A 69 3.05 -18.30 -1.80
C PHE A 69 3.23 -17.11 -0.83
N CYS A 70 2.14 -16.55 -0.31
CA CYS A 70 2.11 -15.45 0.64
C CYS A 70 1.85 -15.97 2.06
N TYR A 71 2.75 -15.66 2.99
CA TYR A 71 2.64 -16.08 4.41
C TYR A 71 2.21 -14.93 5.34
N ILE A 72 2.67 -13.71 5.05
CA ILE A 72 2.33 -12.49 5.76
C ILE A 72 1.84 -11.48 4.73
N ASN A 73 0.68 -10.87 4.99
CA ASN A 73 0.11 -9.85 4.12
C ASN A 73 0.67 -8.48 4.52
N ASP A 74 1.83 -8.11 3.96
CA ASP A 74 2.49 -6.84 4.24
C ASP A 74 1.65 -5.64 3.82
N ILE A 75 0.85 -5.79 2.76
CA ILE A 75 -0.06 -4.75 2.27
C ILE A 75 -1.09 -4.40 3.34
N VAL A 76 -1.73 -5.40 3.96
CA VAL A 76 -2.71 -5.17 5.05
C VAL A 76 -2.05 -4.43 6.21
N LEU A 77 -0.83 -4.81 6.60
CA LEU A 77 -0.09 -4.13 7.68
C LEU A 77 0.24 -2.67 7.31
N GLY A 78 0.68 -2.43 6.08
CA GLY A 78 0.95 -1.08 5.57
C GLY A 78 -0.32 -0.21 5.54
N ILE A 79 -1.45 -0.74 5.08
CA ILE A 79 -2.73 -0.02 5.07
C ILE A 79 -3.18 0.31 6.49
N LEU A 80 -3.06 -0.62 7.44
CA LEU A 80 -3.38 -0.36 8.85
C LEU A 80 -2.51 0.75 9.45
N GLU A 81 -1.23 0.82 9.08
CA GLU A 81 -0.35 1.92 9.46
C GLU A 81 -0.82 3.25 8.86
N LEU A 82 -1.15 3.29 7.57
CA LEU A 82 -1.66 4.50 6.91
C LEU A 82 -2.99 4.99 7.51
N LEU A 83 -3.88 4.06 7.90
CA LEU A 83 -5.16 4.38 8.52
C LEU A 83 -5.05 5.07 9.89
N LYS A 84 -3.85 5.14 10.49
CA LYS A 84 -3.62 5.94 11.71
C LYS A 84 -3.72 7.45 11.45
N TYR A 85 -3.39 7.90 10.23
CA TYR A 85 -3.35 9.33 9.86
C TYR A 85 -4.32 9.66 8.72
N HIS A 86 -4.64 8.70 7.87
CA HIS A 86 -5.51 8.89 6.72
C HIS A 86 -6.92 8.33 6.99
N PRO A 87 -7.99 9.13 6.81
CA PRO A 87 -9.36 8.65 7.03
C PRO A 87 -9.76 7.58 6.01
N ARG A 88 -9.21 7.66 4.79
CA ARG A 88 -9.51 6.79 3.65
C ARG A 88 -8.24 6.44 2.87
N VAL A 89 -8.11 5.17 2.47
CA VAL A 89 -6.98 4.62 1.71
C VAL A 89 -7.52 3.89 0.46
N LEU A 90 -6.91 4.10 -0.70
CA LEU A 90 -7.27 3.41 -1.95
C LEU A 90 -6.17 2.42 -2.33
N TYR A 91 -6.46 1.13 -2.24
CA TYR A 91 -5.59 0.05 -2.69
C TYR A 91 -5.90 -0.31 -4.15
N ILE A 92 -4.89 -0.24 -5.02
CA ILE A 92 -4.99 -0.65 -6.42
C ILE A 92 -4.05 -1.82 -6.67
N ASP A 93 -4.62 -2.88 -7.24
CA ASP A 93 -3.94 -4.13 -7.58
C ASP A 93 -4.02 -4.39 -9.09
N ILE A 94 -2.85 -4.62 -9.69
CA ILE A 94 -2.66 -4.88 -11.11
C ILE A 94 -1.98 -6.24 -11.36
N ASP A 95 -1.84 -7.05 -10.30
CA ASP A 95 -1.40 -8.44 -10.46
C ASP A 95 -2.43 -9.23 -11.28
N VAL A 96 -1.97 -10.25 -11.99
CA VAL A 96 -2.84 -11.11 -12.80
C VAL A 96 -3.80 -11.93 -11.94
N HIS A 97 -3.47 -12.16 -10.68
CA HIS A 97 -4.31 -12.82 -9.70
C HIS A 97 -5.14 -11.81 -8.91
N HIS A 98 -6.32 -12.23 -8.46
CA HIS A 98 -7.16 -11.41 -7.60
C HIS A 98 -6.48 -11.19 -6.24
N GLY A 99 -6.40 -9.93 -5.81
CA GLY A 99 -5.90 -9.50 -4.49
C GLY A 99 -6.82 -9.85 -3.33
N ASP A 100 -7.18 -11.12 -3.24
CA ASP A 100 -8.20 -11.68 -2.36
C ASP A 100 -7.91 -11.51 -0.87
N GLY A 101 -6.64 -11.63 -0.44
CA GLY A 101 -6.26 -11.44 0.96
C GLY A 101 -6.44 -10.00 1.43
N VAL A 102 -6.15 -9.02 0.58
CA VAL A 102 -6.34 -7.60 0.89
C VAL A 102 -7.82 -7.22 0.84
N GLU A 103 -8.56 -7.72 -0.16
CA GLU A 103 -10.01 -7.52 -0.26
C GLU A 103 -10.73 -8.07 0.98
N GLU A 104 -10.43 -9.31 1.37
CA GLU A 104 -11.05 -9.96 2.53
C GLU A 104 -10.77 -9.19 3.83
N ALA A 105 -9.53 -8.70 4.02
CA ALA A 105 -9.14 -7.97 5.22
C ALA A 105 -9.93 -6.67 5.44
N PHE A 106 -10.42 -6.05 4.36
CA PHE A 106 -11.11 -4.77 4.40
C PHE A 106 -12.55 -4.82 3.87
N TYR A 107 -13.09 -6.02 3.65
CA TYR A 107 -14.41 -6.23 3.02
C TYR A 107 -15.58 -5.51 3.72
N VAL A 108 -15.47 -5.29 5.03
CA VAL A 108 -16.53 -4.70 5.88
C VAL A 108 -16.23 -3.27 6.33
N THR A 109 -15.29 -2.57 5.68
CA THR A 109 -15.01 -1.15 5.98
C THR A 109 -15.16 -0.25 4.76
N ASP A 110 -15.61 0.97 4.99
CA ASP A 110 -15.64 2.05 4.01
C ASP A 110 -14.35 2.90 4.02
N ARG A 111 -13.42 2.60 4.93
CA ARG A 111 -12.15 3.34 5.04
C ARG A 111 -11.10 2.88 4.05
N VAL A 112 -11.27 1.71 3.44
CA VAL A 112 -10.35 1.17 2.44
C VAL A 112 -11.14 0.74 1.22
N MET A 113 -10.79 1.28 0.06
CA MET A 113 -11.34 0.85 -1.22
C MET A 113 -10.32 -0.03 -1.93
N THR A 114 -10.68 -1.27 -2.21
CA THR A 114 -9.84 -2.23 -2.94
C THR A 114 -10.29 -2.32 -4.39
N VAL A 115 -9.38 -2.06 -5.33
CA VAL A 115 -9.64 -2.14 -6.77
C VAL A 115 -8.61 -3.09 -7.38
N SER A 116 -9.07 -4.23 -7.91
CA SER A 116 -8.20 -5.25 -8.51
C SER A 116 -8.62 -5.53 -9.94
N PHE A 117 -7.66 -5.58 -10.86
CA PHE A 117 -7.85 -5.99 -12.24
C PHE A 117 -7.10 -7.29 -12.48
N HIS A 118 -7.83 -8.38 -12.69
CA HIS A 118 -7.28 -9.73 -12.85
C HIS A 118 -7.98 -10.47 -14.00
N LYS A 119 -7.46 -11.65 -14.35
CA LYS A 119 -7.98 -12.48 -15.46
C LYS A 119 -9.41 -12.97 -15.24
#